data_AF-A0A183THJ8-F1
#
_entry.id   AF-A0A183THJ8-F1
#
_cell.length_a   1.000
_cell.length_b   1.000
_cell.length_c   1.000
_cell.angle_alpha   90.00
_cell.angle_beta   90.00
_cell.angle_gamma   90.00
#
_symmetry.space_group_name_H-M   'P 1'
#
loop_
_entity.id
_entity.type
_entity.pdbx_description
1 polymer ?
#
loop_
_entity_poly.entity_id
_entity_poly.type
_entity_poly.pdbx_seq_one_letter_code
_entity_poly.pdbx_strand_id
1 'polypeptide(L)'
;MCCVISAALKFIVTIVNLVLGLAFVALAIVGILLKTSSGFIQSIVRKIVDSAQDKLSAEEVDTIVKFIGENSTGISAICIVVGSVLAVLCFIGFFASCCGCTCLLKIYAILLCVLLVAQIIFVAVIFSDKEKYGNYVVLAMEQLLKEYNPATDKGKSAAVLWDLTMQLNGLCCGLDGAGDFSGTPYNPNAPSVCCGNTTTLAPGCTIAAATALPSPVVGCRTKILDFAVKNMEMVMYIFIAAILLQGLLLALVIGAIYVQKVSPV
;
A
#
# COMPACT_ATOMS: atom_id res chain seq x y z
N MET A 1 -21.71 -27.88 -29.14
CA MET A 1 -21.35 -27.64 -27.72
C MET A 1 -20.13 -26.74 -27.56
N CYS A 2 -19.05 -26.92 -28.35
CA CYS A 2 -17.83 -26.11 -28.25
C CYS A 2 -18.02 -24.59 -28.47
N CYS A 3 -18.91 -24.15 -29.37
CA CYS A 3 -19.20 -22.72 -29.56
C CYS A 3 -19.81 -22.06 -28.32
N VAL A 4 -20.69 -22.76 -27.60
CA VAL A 4 -21.35 -22.24 -26.38
C VAL A 4 -20.33 -22.07 -25.26
N ILE A 5 -19.41 -23.02 -25.10
CA ILE A 5 -18.34 -22.98 -24.10
C ILE A 5 -17.34 -21.85 -24.41
N SER A 6 -16.95 -21.68 -25.68
CA SER A 6 -16.09 -20.58 -26.12
C SER A 6 -16.71 -19.21 -25.83
N ALA A 7 -18.00 -19.05 -26.17
CA ALA A 7 -18.74 -17.81 -25.93
C ALA A 7 -18.87 -17.53 -24.43
N ALA A 8 -19.17 -18.54 -23.62
CA ALA A 8 -19.28 -18.40 -22.17
C ALA A 8 -17.95 -17.99 -21.52
N LEU A 9 -16.84 -18.63 -21.88
CA LEU A 9 -15.51 -18.29 -21.35
C LEU A 9 -15.10 -16.86 -21.71
N LYS A 10 -15.29 -16.45 -22.97
CA LYS A 10 -15.03 -15.07 -23.39
C LYS A 10 -15.88 -14.08 -22.60
N PHE A 11 -17.18 -14.38 -22.44
CA PHE A 11 -18.10 -13.52 -21.70
C PHE A 11 -17.67 -13.36 -20.23
N ILE A 12 -17.27 -14.46 -19.57
CA ILE A 12 -16.76 -14.44 -18.20
C ILE A 12 -15.49 -13.59 -18.11
N VAL A 13 -14.49 -13.85 -18.96
CA VAL A 13 -13.22 -13.10 -18.97
C VAL A 13 -13.45 -11.61 -19.23
N THR A 14 -14.37 -11.27 -20.14
CA THR A 14 -14.76 -9.90 -20.45
C THR A 14 -15.40 -9.21 -19.24
N ILE A 15 -16.38 -9.84 -18.58
CA ILE A 15 -17.04 -9.26 -17.41
C ILE A 15 -16.06 -9.08 -16.25
N VAL A 16 -15.26 -10.10 -15.94
CA VAL A 16 -14.30 -10.03 -14.82
C VAL A 16 -13.32 -8.88 -15.04
N ASN A 17 -12.75 -8.77 -16.26
CA ASN A 17 -11.83 -7.68 -16.56
C ASN A 17 -12.48 -6.30 -16.59
N LEU A 18 -13.74 -6.20 -17.04
CA LEU A 18 -14.47 -4.94 -17.01
C LEU A 18 -14.71 -4.49 -15.56
N VAL A 19 -15.21 -5.38 -14.70
CA VAL A 19 -15.48 -5.06 -13.29
C VAL A 19 -14.20 -4.70 -12.56
N LEU A 20 -13.13 -5.48 -12.71
CA LEU A 20 -11.83 -5.18 -12.11
C LEU A 20 -11.25 -3.87 -12.66
N GLY A 21 -11.32 -3.64 -13.97
CA GLY A 21 -10.84 -2.41 -14.59
C GLY A 21 -11.55 -1.18 -14.04
N LEU A 22 -12.88 -1.22 -13.92
CA LEU A 22 -13.66 -0.14 -13.32
C LEU A 22 -13.32 0.07 -11.83
N ALA A 23 -13.11 -1.02 -11.07
CA ALA A 23 -12.68 -0.92 -9.68
C ALA A 23 -11.30 -0.25 -9.54
N PHE A 24 -10.34 -0.58 -10.41
CA PHE A 24 -9.01 0.03 -10.40
C PHE A 24 -9.00 1.48 -10.89
N VAL A 25 -9.89 1.84 -11.85
CA VAL A 25 -10.14 3.24 -12.20
C VAL A 25 -10.70 4.01 -11.01
N ALA A 26 -11.68 3.43 -10.29
CA ALA A 26 -12.21 4.05 -9.09
C ALA A 26 -11.12 4.24 -8.02
N LEU A 27 -10.22 3.26 -7.83
CA LEU A 27 -9.06 3.38 -6.94
C LEU A 27 -8.12 4.53 -7.35
N ALA A 28 -7.83 4.68 -8.64
CA ALA A 28 -7.01 5.78 -9.14
C ALA A 28 -7.69 7.14 -8.93
N ILE A 29 -9.00 7.23 -9.17
CA ILE A 29 -9.81 8.44 -8.91
C ILE A 29 -9.80 8.78 -7.42
N VAL A 30 -9.98 7.79 -6.53
CA VAL A 30 -9.86 7.97 -5.08
C VAL A 30 -8.48 8.53 -4.74
N GLY A 31 -7.41 8.03 -5.34
CA GLY A 31 -6.06 8.59 -5.16
C GLY A 31 -5.97 10.07 -5.58
N ILE A 32 -6.51 10.45 -6.75
CA ILE A 32 -6.54 11.86 -7.19
C ILE A 32 -7.33 12.72 -6.21
N LEU A 33 -8.50 12.25 -5.77
CA LEU A 33 -9.35 12.98 -4.83
C LEU A 33 -8.71 13.10 -3.44
N LEU A 34 -7.99 12.08 -2.96
CA LEU A 34 -7.20 12.16 -1.73
C LEU A 34 -6.11 13.24 -1.85
N LYS A 35 -5.48 13.38 -3.02
CA LYS A 35 -4.44 14.40 -3.23
C LYS A 35 -4.99 15.82 -3.33
N THR A 36 -6.19 15.99 -3.89
CA THR A 36 -6.71 17.30 -4.33
C THR A 36 -7.84 17.84 -3.47
N SER A 37 -8.59 16.99 -2.77
CA SER A 37 -9.83 17.36 -2.09
C SER A 37 -9.81 17.00 -0.60
N SER A 38 -9.59 18.02 0.24
CA SER A 38 -9.70 17.89 1.70
C SER A 38 -11.13 17.54 2.15
N GLY A 39 -12.16 18.01 1.44
CA GLY A 39 -13.56 17.65 1.71
C GLY A 39 -13.88 16.18 1.42
N PHE A 40 -13.21 15.58 0.44
CA PHE A 40 -13.35 14.15 0.15
C PHE A 40 -12.74 13.29 1.25
N ILE A 41 -11.57 13.67 1.79
CA ILE A 41 -10.96 13.02 2.95
C ILE A 41 -11.95 13.02 4.13
N GLN A 42 -12.49 14.19 4.48
CA GLN A 42 -13.45 14.30 5.58
C GLN A 42 -14.71 13.44 5.34
N SER A 43 -15.20 13.36 4.11
CA SER A 43 -16.39 12.58 3.75
C SER A 43 -16.15 11.06 3.82
N ILE A 44 -15.00 10.57 3.33
CA ILE A 44 -14.62 9.16 3.45
C ILE A 44 -14.49 8.81 4.92
N VAL A 45 -13.76 9.62 5.69
CA VAL A 45 -13.50 9.28 7.08
C VAL A 45 -14.80 9.27 7.88
N ARG A 46 -15.67 10.28 7.73
CA ARG A 46 -17.00 10.26 8.35
C ARG A 46 -17.79 9.00 8.00
N LYS A 47 -17.82 8.58 6.72
CA LYS A 47 -18.51 7.34 6.33
C LYS A 47 -17.91 6.08 6.94
N ILE A 48 -16.58 5.98 7.02
CA ILE A 48 -15.89 4.84 7.66
C ILE A 48 -16.23 4.82 9.15
N VAL A 49 -16.21 5.98 9.80
CA VAL A 49 -16.52 6.16 11.23
C VAL A 49 -17.96 5.79 11.53
N ASP A 50 -18.92 6.31 10.75
CA ASP A 50 -20.34 5.99 10.88
C ASP A 50 -20.60 4.49 10.66
N SER A 51 -19.83 3.85 9.76
CA SER A 51 -19.88 2.39 9.53
C SER A 51 -19.20 1.57 10.64
N ALA A 52 -18.27 2.18 11.38
CA ALA A 52 -17.48 1.57 12.45
C ALA A 52 -17.97 1.94 13.86
N GLN A 53 -19.09 2.67 13.97
CA GLN A 53 -19.60 3.27 15.21
C GLN A 53 -19.92 2.26 16.33
N ASP A 54 -19.98 0.96 16.03
CA ASP A 54 -20.16 -0.09 17.02
C ASP A 54 -18.84 -0.59 17.66
N LYS A 55 -17.66 -0.13 17.19
CA LYS A 55 -16.35 -0.67 17.60
C LYS A 55 -15.21 0.34 17.79
N LEU A 56 -15.41 1.64 17.59
CA LEU A 56 -14.31 2.63 17.63
C LEU A 56 -14.57 3.81 18.56
N SER A 57 -13.56 4.23 19.33
CA SER A 57 -13.59 5.43 20.17
C SER A 57 -13.44 6.71 19.33
N ALA A 58 -14.07 7.82 19.73
CA ALA A 58 -13.93 9.12 19.07
C ALA A 58 -12.47 9.61 18.95
N GLU A 59 -11.58 9.12 19.81
CA GLU A 59 -10.15 9.43 19.81
C GLU A 59 -9.36 8.70 18.71
N GLU A 60 -9.71 7.44 18.42
CA GLU A 60 -9.11 6.67 17.31
C GLU A 60 -9.53 7.26 15.96
N VAL A 61 -10.75 7.80 15.90
CA VAL A 61 -11.29 8.47 14.71
C VAL A 61 -10.46 9.70 14.35
N ASP A 62 -10.20 10.59 15.31
CA ASP A 62 -9.42 11.81 15.06
C ASP A 62 -7.99 11.48 14.61
N THR A 63 -7.40 10.44 15.22
CA THR A 63 -6.08 9.92 14.85
C THR A 63 -6.06 9.41 13.39
N ILE A 64 -7.10 8.70 12.96
CA ILE A 64 -7.23 8.20 11.59
C ILE A 64 -7.48 9.34 10.59
N VAL A 65 -8.33 10.32 10.93
CA VAL A 65 -8.56 11.53 10.11
C VAL A 65 -7.25 12.26 9.88
N LYS A 66 -6.51 12.50 10.97
CA LYS A 66 -5.25 13.22 10.94
C LYS A 66 -4.22 12.46 10.12
N PHE A 67 -4.09 11.15 10.33
CA PHE A 67 -3.18 10.31 9.55
C PHE A 67 -3.50 10.31 8.05
N ILE A 68 -4.77 10.15 7.66
CA ILE A 68 -5.15 10.15 6.23
C ILE A 68 -4.98 11.55 5.62
N GLY A 69 -5.34 12.61 6.35
CA GLY A 69 -5.17 14.00 5.91
C GLY A 69 -3.70 14.35 5.69
N GLU A 70 -2.85 14.03 6.66
CA GLU A 70 -1.42 14.34 6.65
C GLU A 70 -0.64 13.42 5.68
N ASN A 71 -1.05 12.16 5.52
CA ASN A 71 -0.40 11.17 4.64
C ASN A 71 -1.10 11.00 3.26
N SER A 72 -2.00 11.93 2.93
CA SER A 72 -2.76 11.90 1.68
C SER A 72 -1.86 11.84 0.45
N THR A 73 -0.65 12.41 0.49
CA THR A 73 0.29 12.43 -0.64
C THR A 73 0.90 11.06 -0.95
N GLY A 74 1.36 10.32 0.07
CA GLY A 74 1.93 8.98 -0.13
C GLY A 74 0.87 7.95 -0.54
N ILE A 75 -0.25 7.96 0.18
CA ILE A 75 -1.39 7.06 -0.09
C ILE A 75 -1.97 7.36 -1.48
N SER A 76 -2.16 8.64 -1.84
CA SER A 76 -2.64 9.00 -3.18
C SER A 76 -1.69 8.57 -4.29
N ALA A 77 -0.38 8.75 -4.13
CA ALA A 77 0.59 8.36 -5.14
C ALA A 77 0.50 6.85 -5.44
N ILE A 78 0.44 6.01 -4.40
CA ILE A 78 0.31 4.56 -4.55
C ILE A 78 -1.04 4.22 -5.21
N CYS A 79 -2.15 4.78 -4.73
CA CYS A 79 -3.48 4.53 -5.31
C CYS A 79 -3.56 4.93 -6.79
N ILE A 80 -2.97 6.08 -7.17
CA ILE A 80 -2.94 6.56 -8.56
C ILE A 80 -2.11 5.61 -9.43
N VAL A 81 -0.87 5.31 -9.04
CA VAL A 81 0.04 4.51 -9.85
C VAL A 81 -0.46 3.07 -9.98
N VAL A 82 -0.74 2.42 -8.85
CA VAL A 82 -1.21 1.03 -8.83
C VAL A 82 -2.57 0.91 -9.49
N GLY A 83 -3.52 1.79 -9.16
CA GLY A 83 -4.85 1.79 -9.78
C GLY A 83 -4.77 1.99 -11.30
N SER A 84 -3.96 2.93 -11.77
CA SER A 84 -3.84 3.20 -13.22
C SER A 84 -3.20 2.04 -13.98
N VAL A 85 -2.09 1.49 -13.46
CA VAL A 85 -1.38 0.37 -14.11
C VAL A 85 -2.28 -0.88 -14.18
N LEU A 86 -2.96 -1.21 -13.08
CA LEU A 86 -3.85 -2.37 -13.04
C LEU A 86 -5.11 -2.16 -13.89
N ALA A 87 -5.66 -0.95 -13.95
CA ALA A 87 -6.77 -0.62 -14.83
C ALA A 87 -6.40 -0.85 -16.30
N VAL A 88 -5.23 -0.37 -16.74
CA VAL A 88 -4.73 -0.59 -18.11
C VAL A 88 -4.61 -2.08 -18.41
N LEU A 89 -4.02 -2.85 -17.50
CA LEU A 89 -3.89 -4.30 -17.64
C LEU A 89 -5.26 -4.98 -17.80
N CYS A 90 -6.24 -4.61 -16.97
CA CYS A 90 -7.60 -5.13 -17.06
C CYS A 90 -8.29 -4.73 -18.37
N PHE A 91 -8.13 -3.48 -18.84
CA PHE A 91 -8.72 -3.06 -20.11
C PHE A 91 -8.10 -3.77 -21.30
N ILE A 92 -6.80 -4.08 -21.28
CA ILE A 92 -6.18 -4.95 -22.29
C ILE A 92 -6.89 -6.31 -22.31
N GLY A 93 -7.15 -6.92 -21.15
CA GLY A 93 -7.90 -8.18 -21.05
C GLY A 93 -9.34 -8.08 -21.56
N PHE A 94 -10.04 -6.98 -21.23
CA PHE A 94 -11.39 -6.68 -21.71
C PHE A 94 -11.42 -6.58 -23.25
N PHE A 95 -10.56 -5.74 -23.85
CA PHE A 95 -10.51 -5.57 -25.31
C PHE A 95 -10.02 -6.85 -26.02
N ALA A 96 -9.06 -7.58 -25.44
CA ALA A 96 -8.59 -8.86 -25.98
C ALA A 96 -9.72 -9.89 -26.12
N SER A 97 -10.57 -10.00 -25.10
CA SER A 97 -11.68 -10.94 -25.08
C SER A 97 -12.87 -10.46 -25.93
N CYS A 98 -13.22 -9.17 -25.84
CA CYS A 98 -14.36 -8.57 -26.55
C CYS A 98 -14.16 -8.53 -28.07
N CYS A 99 -12.98 -8.11 -28.54
CA CYS A 99 -12.69 -8.01 -29.98
C CYS A 99 -12.35 -9.38 -30.61
N GLY A 100 -12.29 -10.46 -29.82
CA GLY A 100 -11.93 -11.79 -30.31
C GLY A 100 -10.49 -11.89 -30.85
N CYS A 101 -9.63 -10.91 -30.55
CA CYS A 101 -8.26 -10.87 -31.07
C CYS A 101 -7.37 -11.88 -30.33
N THR A 102 -7.21 -13.07 -30.91
CA THR A 102 -6.42 -14.16 -30.31
C THR A 102 -4.96 -13.76 -30.04
N CYS A 103 -4.39 -12.86 -30.85
CA CYS A 103 -3.05 -12.33 -30.62
C CYS A 103 -2.98 -11.51 -29.32
N LEU A 104 -3.91 -10.57 -29.14
CA LEU A 104 -3.98 -9.73 -27.94
C LEU A 104 -4.28 -10.55 -26.68
N LEU A 105 -5.10 -11.60 -26.80
CA LEU A 105 -5.39 -12.53 -25.70
C LEU A 105 -4.16 -13.34 -25.27
N LYS A 106 -3.30 -13.74 -26.21
CA LYS A 106 -2.00 -14.39 -25.91
C LYS A 106 -1.04 -13.43 -25.21
N ILE A 107 -0.94 -12.18 -25.68
CA ILE A 107 -0.10 -11.16 -25.03
C ILE A 107 -0.58 -10.93 -23.59
N TYR A 108 -1.90 -10.79 -23.40
CA TYR A 108 -2.50 -10.66 -22.08
C TYR A 108 -2.20 -11.87 -21.16
N ALA A 109 -2.29 -13.09 -21.68
CA ALA A 109 -1.92 -14.30 -20.94
C ALA A 109 -0.44 -14.31 -20.52
N ILE A 110 0.46 -13.86 -21.41
CA ILE A 110 1.90 -13.74 -21.10
C ILE A 110 2.11 -12.71 -19.98
N LEU A 111 1.46 -11.54 -20.06
CA LEU A 111 1.55 -10.51 -19.01
C LEU A 111 1.07 -11.06 -17.65
N LEU A 112 -0.08 -11.73 -17.61
CA LEU A 112 -0.58 -12.36 -16.40
C LEU A 112 0.36 -13.45 -15.87
N CYS A 113 0.97 -14.24 -16.74
CA CYS A 113 1.93 -15.27 -16.36
C CYS A 113 3.20 -14.66 -15.75
N VAL A 114 3.78 -13.63 -16.38
CA VAL A 114 4.95 -12.90 -15.86
C VAL A 114 4.64 -12.30 -14.49
N LEU A 115 3.49 -11.66 -14.32
CA LEU A 115 3.08 -11.12 -13.03
C LEU A 115 2.88 -12.21 -11.98
N LEU A 116 2.34 -13.36 -12.36
CA LEU A 116 2.11 -14.49 -11.44
C LEU A 116 3.45 -15.04 -10.94
N VAL A 117 4.41 -15.23 -11.84
CA VAL A 117 5.77 -15.67 -11.48
C VAL A 117 6.44 -14.64 -10.58
N ALA A 118 6.34 -13.35 -10.90
CA ALA A 118 6.90 -12.27 -10.08
C ALA A 118 6.30 -12.26 -8.66
N GLN A 119 4.99 -12.46 -8.52
CA GLN A 119 4.32 -12.55 -7.22
C GLN A 119 4.77 -13.78 -6.42
N ILE A 120 4.89 -14.95 -7.06
CA ILE A 120 5.37 -16.16 -6.40
C ILE A 120 6.80 -15.97 -5.90
N ILE A 121 7.69 -15.41 -6.72
CA ILE A 121 9.07 -15.09 -6.32
C ILE A 121 9.07 -14.09 -5.16
N PHE A 122 8.27 -13.03 -5.26
CA PHE A 122 8.16 -12.03 -4.20
C PHE A 122 7.74 -12.67 -2.87
N VAL A 123 6.68 -13.49 -2.89
CA VAL A 123 6.21 -14.18 -1.68
C VAL A 123 7.28 -15.14 -1.14
N ALA A 124 7.89 -15.94 -2.00
CA ALA A 124 8.91 -16.89 -1.60
C ALA A 124 10.14 -16.21 -0.98
N VAL A 125 10.59 -15.07 -1.52
CA VAL A 125 11.75 -14.34 -1.00
C VAL A 125 11.40 -13.61 0.29
N ILE A 126 10.35 -12.78 0.26
CA ILE A 126 10.01 -11.87 1.35
C ILE A 126 9.49 -12.62 2.57
N PHE A 127 8.74 -13.71 2.36
CA PHE A 127 8.11 -14.47 3.45
C PHE A 127 8.83 -15.78 3.80
N SER A 128 10.04 -16.02 3.25
CA SER A 128 10.84 -17.22 3.57
C SER A 128 11.21 -17.32 5.05
N ASP A 129 11.43 -16.18 5.71
CA ASP A 129 11.97 -16.11 7.05
C ASP A 129 11.42 -14.88 7.77
N LYS A 130 10.98 -15.07 9.03
CA LYS A 130 10.35 -14.02 9.83
C LYS A 130 11.33 -12.89 10.17
N GLU A 131 12.57 -13.21 10.50
CA GLU A 131 13.62 -12.22 10.79
C GLU A 131 13.98 -11.43 9.55
N LYS A 132 14.11 -12.11 8.39
CA LYS A 132 14.35 -11.42 7.11
C LYS A 132 13.21 -10.46 6.77
N TYR A 133 11.96 -10.89 6.91
CA TYR A 133 10.79 -10.02 6.70
C TYR A 133 10.84 -8.77 7.60
N GLY A 134 11.07 -8.96 8.90
CA GLY A 134 11.20 -7.86 9.85
C GLY A 134 12.32 -6.89 9.46
N ASN A 135 13.48 -7.42 9.08
CA ASN A 135 14.62 -6.62 8.63
C ASN A 135 14.34 -5.84 7.33
N TYR A 136 13.60 -6.43 6.38
CA TYR A 136 13.18 -5.69 5.18
C TYR A 136 12.25 -4.52 5.52
N VAL A 137 11.31 -4.71 6.47
CA VAL A 137 10.43 -3.62 6.93
C VAL A 137 11.24 -2.54 7.65
N VAL A 138 12.18 -2.93 8.51
CA VAL A 138 13.09 -1.99 9.19
C VAL A 138 13.91 -1.19 8.19
N LEU A 139 14.48 -1.84 7.17
CA LEU A 139 15.25 -1.16 6.12
C LEU A 139 14.36 -0.21 5.31
N ALA A 140 13.13 -0.60 4.99
CA ALA A 140 12.17 0.28 4.31
C ALA A 140 11.85 1.51 5.16
N MET A 141 11.65 1.35 6.47
CA MET A 141 11.44 2.48 7.39
C MET A 141 12.69 3.36 7.51
N GLU A 142 13.88 2.78 7.55
CA GLU A 142 15.14 3.54 7.55
C GLU A 142 15.29 4.41 6.29
N GLN A 143 15.00 3.85 5.11
CA GLN A 143 15.02 4.62 3.87
C GLN A 143 13.96 5.72 3.88
N LEU A 144 12.77 5.43 4.41
CA LEU A 144 11.73 6.44 4.58
C LEU A 144 12.18 7.56 5.54
N LEU A 145 12.93 7.24 6.60
CA LEU A 145 13.42 8.22 7.57
C LEU A 145 14.34 9.24 6.91
N LYS A 146 15.14 8.83 5.94
CA LYS A 146 16.05 9.73 5.20
C LYS A 146 15.32 10.85 4.47
N GLU A 147 14.05 10.64 4.11
CA GLU A 147 13.21 11.65 3.47
C GLU A 147 12.41 12.48 4.49
N TYR A 148 12.58 12.26 5.80
CA TYR A 148 11.84 12.96 6.83
C TYR A 148 12.06 14.48 6.75
N ASN A 149 11.02 15.21 6.38
CA ASN A 149 10.98 16.66 6.52
C ASN A 149 9.53 17.18 6.50
N PRO A 150 8.95 17.55 7.67
CA PRO A 150 7.58 18.03 7.76
C PRO A 150 7.36 19.39 7.09
N ALA A 151 8.43 20.14 6.78
CA ALA A 151 8.36 21.47 6.18
C ALA A 151 8.35 21.45 4.63
N THR A 152 8.47 20.29 3.99
CA THR A 152 8.54 20.19 2.51
C THR A 152 7.49 19.23 1.97
N ASP A 153 6.89 19.53 0.81
CA ASP A 153 5.88 18.66 0.19
C ASP A 153 6.40 17.24 -0.10
N LYS A 154 7.69 17.12 -0.45
CA LYS A 154 8.33 15.82 -0.70
C LYS A 154 8.50 15.00 0.59
N GLY A 155 9.05 15.61 1.64
CA GLY A 155 9.35 14.93 2.90
C GLY A 155 8.17 14.80 3.85
N LYS A 156 7.05 15.50 3.59
CA LYS A 156 5.87 15.49 4.46
C LYS A 156 5.25 14.10 4.59
N SER A 157 5.19 13.32 3.52
CA SER A 157 4.65 11.95 3.57
C SER A 157 5.49 11.03 4.46
N ALA A 158 6.82 11.10 4.32
CA ALA A 158 7.76 10.39 5.18
C ALA A 158 7.66 10.85 6.64
N ALA A 159 7.54 12.17 6.85
CA ALA A 159 7.44 12.75 8.18
C ALA A 159 6.21 12.24 8.94
N VAL A 160 5.06 12.21 8.27
CA VAL A 160 3.80 11.79 8.88
C VAL A 160 3.81 10.30 9.24
N LEU A 161 4.32 9.45 8.35
CA LEU A 161 4.39 8.02 8.65
C LEU A 161 5.33 7.76 9.84
N TRP A 162 6.46 8.46 9.91
CA TRP A 162 7.36 8.37 11.04
C TRP A 162 6.77 8.94 12.33
N ASP A 163 6.11 10.09 12.27
CA ASP A 163 5.43 10.71 13.42
C ASP A 163 4.35 9.78 13.99
N LEU A 164 3.61 9.09 13.13
CA LEU A 164 2.67 8.04 13.53
C LEU A 164 3.40 6.87 14.19
N THR A 165 4.43 6.33 13.52
CA THR A 165 5.21 5.19 14.04
C THR A 165 5.84 5.48 15.41
N MET A 166 6.26 6.73 15.66
CA MET A 166 6.83 7.17 16.93
C MET A 166 5.82 7.25 18.08
N GLN A 167 4.52 7.44 17.78
CA GLN A 167 3.47 7.62 18.78
C GLN A 167 2.62 6.37 19.02
N LEU A 168 2.36 5.59 17.97
CA LEU A 168 1.32 4.55 17.98
C LEU A 168 1.77 3.30 18.72
N ASN A 169 1.01 2.78 19.69
CA ASN A 169 1.41 1.64 20.55
C ASN A 169 2.70 1.87 21.36
N GLY A 170 2.88 3.07 21.89
CA GLY A 170 3.97 3.43 22.80
C GLY A 170 4.99 4.38 22.18
N LEU A 171 5.57 5.24 23.01
CA LEU A 171 6.49 6.30 22.59
C LEU A 171 7.86 5.72 22.17
N CYS A 172 8.35 6.11 21.00
CA CYS A 172 9.73 5.89 20.55
C CYS A 172 10.20 7.06 19.67
N CYS A 173 11.50 7.15 19.37
CA CYS A 173 12.07 8.25 18.61
C CYS A 173 13.13 7.76 17.61
N GLY A 174 12.98 8.11 16.34
CA GLY A 174 13.89 7.64 15.29
C GLY A 174 13.91 6.12 15.17
N LEU A 175 14.85 5.58 14.41
CA LEU A 175 15.01 4.13 14.31
C LEU A 175 15.77 3.59 15.53
N ASP A 176 16.93 4.17 15.82
CA ASP A 176 17.80 3.85 16.95
C ASP A 176 17.90 5.01 17.96
N GLY A 177 17.34 6.18 17.63
CA GLY A 177 17.20 7.30 18.55
C GLY A 177 17.08 8.65 17.83
N ALA A 178 17.06 9.74 18.60
CA ALA A 178 16.98 11.10 18.06
C ALA A 178 18.16 11.48 17.14
N GLY A 179 19.30 10.81 17.28
CA GLY A 179 20.48 11.03 16.44
C GLY A 179 20.24 10.77 14.96
N ASP A 180 19.28 9.90 14.62
CA ASP A 180 19.00 9.51 13.23
C ASP A 180 18.52 10.69 12.37
N PHE A 181 17.89 11.70 12.99
CA PHE A 181 17.42 12.90 12.30
C PHE A 181 18.56 13.75 11.73
N SER A 182 19.81 13.56 12.20
CA SER A 182 20.98 14.25 11.66
C SER A 182 21.24 13.90 10.19
N GLY A 183 20.84 12.70 9.76
CA GLY A 183 20.94 12.22 8.38
C GLY A 183 19.76 12.60 7.49
N THR A 184 18.84 13.45 7.97
CA THR A 184 17.61 13.82 7.25
C THR A 184 17.61 15.31 6.88
N PRO A 185 16.79 15.74 5.91
CA PRO A 185 16.63 17.16 5.57
C PRO A 185 16.01 18.01 6.69
N TYR A 186 15.60 17.42 7.81
CA TYR A 186 15.07 18.12 8.98
C TYR A 186 16.15 18.54 10.00
N ASN A 187 17.40 18.07 9.83
CA ASN A 187 18.57 18.49 10.61
C ASN A 187 18.65 20.05 10.72
N PRO A 188 18.93 20.62 11.91
CA PRO A 188 19.33 19.99 13.18
C PRO A 188 18.18 19.65 14.14
N ASN A 189 16.95 19.67 13.62
CA ASN A 189 15.76 19.45 14.43
C ASN A 189 15.39 17.97 14.50
N ALA A 190 14.67 17.62 15.55
CA ALA A 190 14.02 16.33 15.71
C ALA A 190 12.54 16.55 16.05
N PRO A 191 11.66 15.57 15.81
CA PRO A 191 10.24 15.71 16.09
C PRO A 191 10.01 15.86 17.60
N SER A 192 8.99 16.61 18.03
CA SER A 192 8.79 16.95 19.45
C SER A 192 8.63 15.72 20.35
N VAL A 193 8.13 14.62 19.80
CA VAL A 193 8.01 13.30 20.46
C VAL A 193 9.36 12.79 21.00
N CYS A 194 10.46 13.13 20.33
CA CYS A 194 11.83 12.77 20.71
C CYS A 194 12.33 13.52 21.94
N CYS A 195 11.73 14.68 22.26
CA CYS A 195 12.01 15.43 23.47
C CYS A 195 11.12 15.02 24.65
N GLY A 196 10.34 13.93 24.53
CA GLY A 196 9.50 13.39 25.61
C GLY A 196 8.14 14.08 25.77
N ASN A 197 7.75 14.97 24.86
CA ASN A 197 6.46 15.66 24.90
C ASN A 197 5.40 14.89 24.09
N THR A 198 4.26 14.57 24.72
CA THR A 198 3.11 13.89 24.08
C THR A 198 1.96 14.84 23.71
N THR A 199 1.97 16.09 24.16
CA THR A 199 0.79 16.99 24.06
C THR A 199 1.09 18.42 23.60
N THR A 200 2.34 18.83 23.45
CA THR A 200 2.67 20.19 22.98
C THR A 200 3.82 20.16 21.98
N LEU A 201 3.61 20.77 20.80
CA LEU A 201 4.70 21.20 19.94
C LEU A 201 5.51 22.23 20.74
N ALA A 202 6.59 21.79 21.38
CA ALA A 202 7.66 22.71 21.73
C ALA A 202 8.35 23.10 20.42
N PRO A 203 8.24 24.35 19.93
CA PRO A 203 9.20 24.83 18.95
C PRO A 203 10.59 24.69 19.57
N GLY A 204 11.52 24.01 18.88
CA GLY A 204 12.92 23.91 19.33
C GLY A 204 13.37 22.56 19.90
N CYS A 205 12.70 21.44 19.59
CA CYS A 205 13.32 20.12 19.80
C CYS A 205 14.49 19.95 18.80
N THR A 206 15.70 20.15 19.30
CA THR A 206 16.92 19.85 18.55
C THR A 206 17.38 18.44 18.86
N ILE A 207 18.12 17.83 17.94
CA ILE A 207 18.73 16.51 18.16
C ILE A 207 19.54 16.52 19.46
N ALA A 208 20.32 17.58 19.68
CA ALA A 208 21.13 17.77 20.89
C ALA A 208 20.26 17.76 22.16
N ALA A 209 19.15 18.51 22.18
CA ALA A 209 18.23 18.54 23.31
C ALA A 209 17.59 17.17 23.59
N ALA A 210 17.17 16.45 22.55
CA ALA A 210 16.59 15.11 22.68
C ALA A 210 17.61 14.08 23.21
N THR A 211 18.86 14.16 22.75
CA THR A 211 19.94 13.27 23.24
C THR A 211 20.43 13.62 24.65
N ALA A 212 20.24 14.86 25.11
CA ALA A 212 20.68 15.32 26.42
C ALA A 212 19.66 15.03 27.54
N LEU A 213 18.52 14.42 27.22
CA LEU A 213 17.52 14.03 28.23
C LEU A 213 18.13 13.05 29.26
N PRO A 214 17.77 13.15 30.56
CA PRO A 214 18.24 12.22 31.59
C PRO A 214 17.90 10.75 31.30
N SER A 215 16.77 10.53 30.61
CA SER A 215 16.37 9.25 30.04
C SER A 215 15.93 9.48 28.60
N PRO A 216 16.83 9.35 27.61
CA PRO A 216 16.50 9.53 26.21
C PRO A 216 15.38 8.59 25.75
N VAL A 217 14.53 9.07 24.86
CA VAL A 217 13.46 8.25 24.26
C VAL A 217 14.11 7.17 23.39
N VAL A 218 13.73 5.91 23.65
CA VAL A 218 14.29 4.75 22.94
C VAL A 218 13.91 4.73 21.45
N GLY A 219 14.75 4.11 20.63
CA GLY A 219 14.51 3.93 19.19
C GLY A 219 13.30 3.05 18.86
N CYS A 220 12.71 3.22 17.68
CA CYS A 220 11.56 2.45 17.21
C CYS A 220 11.92 1.08 16.58
N ARG A 221 13.20 0.72 16.44
CA ARG A 221 13.62 -0.51 15.71
C ARG A 221 12.93 -1.78 16.18
N THR A 222 12.99 -2.09 17.47
CA THR A 222 12.40 -3.31 18.04
C THR A 222 10.89 -3.32 17.85
N LYS A 223 10.25 -2.18 18.10
CA LYS A 223 8.81 -1.98 17.90
C LYS A 223 8.38 -2.22 16.45
N ILE A 224 9.12 -1.70 15.47
CA ILE A 224 8.85 -1.91 14.03
C ILE A 224 9.02 -3.38 13.68
N LEU A 225 10.10 -4.01 14.15
CA LEU A 225 10.38 -5.42 13.91
C LEU A 225 9.28 -6.32 14.49
N ASP A 226 8.91 -6.10 15.75
CA ASP A 226 7.85 -6.87 16.43
C ASP A 226 6.50 -6.69 15.74
N PHE A 227 6.16 -5.47 15.35
CA PHE A 227 4.93 -5.19 14.60
C PHE A 227 4.93 -5.90 13.24
N ALA A 228 6.05 -5.86 12.51
CA ALA A 228 6.19 -6.53 11.22
C ALA A 228 6.02 -8.05 11.38
N VAL A 229 6.81 -8.68 12.23
CA VAL A 229 6.80 -10.13 12.42
C VAL A 229 5.44 -10.62 12.91
N LYS A 230 4.80 -9.88 13.82
CA LYS A 230 3.48 -10.23 14.36
C LYS A 230 2.39 -10.22 13.28
N ASN A 231 2.45 -9.28 12.33
CA ASN A 231 1.42 -9.11 11.30
C ASN A 231 1.78 -9.76 9.96
N MET A 232 2.95 -10.39 9.85
CA MET A 232 3.47 -11.00 8.63
C MET A 232 2.48 -12.01 8.00
N GLU A 233 1.84 -12.85 8.82
CA GLU A 233 0.90 -13.88 8.33
C GLU A 233 -0.31 -13.26 7.62
N MET A 234 -0.85 -12.16 8.16
CA MET A 234 -1.97 -11.44 7.54
C MET A 234 -1.59 -10.92 6.16
N VAL A 235 -0.40 -10.30 6.04
CA VAL A 235 0.10 -9.78 4.76
C VAL A 235 0.34 -10.92 3.77
N MET A 236 0.90 -12.05 4.24
CA MET A 236 1.12 -13.24 3.42
C MET A 236 -0.21 -13.77 2.83
N TYR A 237 -1.27 -13.87 3.64
CA TYR A 237 -2.58 -14.33 3.16
C TYR A 237 -3.18 -13.42 2.08
N ILE A 238 -2.98 -12.10 2.17
CA ILE A 238 -3.41 -11.15 1.14
C ILE A 238 -2.71 -11.45 -0.19
N PHE A 239 -1.39 -11.67 -0.19
CA PHE A 239 -0.65 -12.03 -1.39
C PHE A 239 -1.06 -13.40 -1.95
N ILE A 240 -1.28 -14.40 -1.10
CA ILE A 240 -1.74 -15.73 -1.52
C ILE A 240 -3.12 -15.62 -2.20
N ALA A 241 -4.06 -14.87 -1.61
CA ALA A 241 -5.37 -14.64 -2.20
C ALA A 241 -5.28 -13.96 -3.58
N ALA A 242 -4.40 -12.96 -3.72
CA ALA A 242 -4.15 -12.30 -5.00
C ALA A 242 -3.58 -13.26 -6.06
N ILE A 243 -2.62 -14.10 -5.69
CA ILE A 243 -2.02 -15.13 -6.56
C ILE A 243 -3.09 -16.14 -7.02
N LEU A 244 -3.96 -16.61 -6.11
CA LEU A 244 -5.02 -17.55 -6.44
C LEU A 244 -6.06 -16.94 -7.40
N LEU A 245 -6.48 -15.70 -7.15
CA LEU A 245 -7.43 -15.00 -8.02
C LEU A 245 -6.83 -14.75 -9.41
N GLN A 246 -5.56 -14.35 -9.48
CA GLN A 246 -4.85 -14.15 -10.73
C GLN A 246 -4.61 -15.47 -11.48
N GLY A 247 -4.29 -16.55 -10.76
CA GLY A 247 -4.14 -17.89 -11.32
C GLY A 247 -5.44 -18.40 -11.93
N LEU A 248 -6.57 -18.18 -11.25
CA LEU A 248 -7.90 -18.50 -11.78
C LEU A 248 -8.20 -17.72 -13.07
N LEU A 249 -7.92 -16.41 -13.07
CA LEU A 249 -8.09 -15.57 -14.27
C LEU A 249 -7.22 -16.06 -15.43
N LEU A 250 -5.95 -16.39 -15.16
CA LEU A 250 -5.04 -16.94 -16.16
C LEU A 250 -5.53 -18.28 -16.72
N ALA A 251 -6.04 -19.18 -15.87
CA ALA A 251 -6.61 -20.46 -16.30
C ALA A 251 -7.82 -20.26 -17.23
N LEU A 252 -8.72 -19.32 -16.91
CA LEU A 252 -9.86 -18.97 -17.76
C LEU A 252 -9.41 -18.43 -19.13
N VAL A 253 -8.39 -17.57 -19.15
CA VAL A 253 -7.81 -17.02 -20.39
C VAL A 253 -7.18 -18.12 -21.25
N ILE A 254 -6.38 -19.01 -20.65
CA ILE A 254 -5.77 -20.15 -21.36
C ILE A 254 -6.85 -21.08 -21.92
N GLY A 255 -7.89 -21.37 -21.13
CA GLY A 255 -9.05 -22.15 -21.58
C GLY A 255 -9.74 -21.49 -22.78
N ALA A 256 -9.95 -20.18 -22.75
CA ALA A 256 -10.52 -19.43 -23.86
C ALA A 256 -9.65 -19.49 -25.12
N ILE A 257 -8.30 -19.42 -24.98
CA ILE A 257 -7.36 -19.56 -26.10
C ILE A 257 -7.41 -20.98 -26.68
N TYR A 258 -7.44 -22.02 -25.83
CA TYR A 258 -7.45 -23.41 -26.27
C TYR A 258 -8.72 -23.77 -27.03
N VAL A 259 -9.89 -23.38 -26.50
CA VAL A 259 -11.19 -23.66 -27.16
C VAL A 259 -11.29 -22.92 -28.51
N GLN A 260 -10.75 -21.71 -28.62
CA GLN A 260 -10.66 -21.00 -29.91
C GLN A 260 -9.79 -21.75 -30.95
N LYS A 261 -8.69 -22.38 -30.51
CA LYS A 261 -7.82 -23.15 -31.41
C LYS A 261 -8.51 -24.42 -31.93
N VAL A 262 -9.32 -25.08 -31.11
CA VAL A 262 -10.01 -26.34 -31.46
C VAL A 262 -11.25 -26.11 -32.33
N SER A 263 -11.92 -24.97 -32.19
CA SER A 263 -13.10 -24.61 -32.98
C SER A 263 -12.92 -23.21 -33.59
N PRO A 264 -12.06 -23.05 -34.60
CA PRO A 264 -11.96 -21.81 -35.36
C PRO A 264 -13.24 -21.69 -36.19
N VAL A 265 -14.23 -20.97 -35.66
CA VAL A 265 -15.34 -20.45 -36.48
C VAL A 265 -14.85 -19.20 -37.17
#